data_AF-A0A418PTB4-F1
#
_entry.id   AF-A0A418PTB4-F1
#
_cell.length_a   1.000
_cell.length_b   1.000
_cell.length_c   1.000
_cell.angle_alpha   90.00
_cell.angle_beta   90.00
_cell.angle_gamma   90.00
#
_symmetry.space_group_name_H-M   'P 1'
#
loop_
_entity.id
_entity.type
_entity.pdbx_description
1 polymer ?
#
loop_
_entity_poly.entity_id
_entity_poly.type
_entity_poly.pdbx_seq_one_letter_code
_entity_poly.pdbx_strand_id
1 'polypeptide(L)'
;MEIYETQSEIAKRKNWLLSLVVIVLVTFGTLILLQGIALAFIPTLFNITLEDVLGLMSGNFDVPNGRMAMLFVQGIGSGIGFWVASWIITRFIEKADLHWEIQHSRFTVKNLGVALGITLGAMFFNGLLVYWNAQLDLPESMSEMESWMKEMETQLMELTKFLTDFQTIPELLTGILVIGVFAGIGEEMFFRGVVQPKMKLYTNSAHWGIWLTAIIFSAIHVQFYGFLPRVFLGALFGYLYMYSGSLVYPILAHIFNNSLTVIVVYMANQGMVDFDLESTDTVSYPAAIIGLLVLMVGFFYFKKINQPKDAELDQGI
;
A
#
# COMPACT_ATOMS: atom_id res chain seq x y z
N MET A 1 -24.06 2.37 -3.45
CA MET A 1 -22.84 1.54 -3.42
C MET A 1 -22.04 1.79 -2.14
N GLU A 2 -22.72 2.06 -1.00
CA GLU A 2 -22.03 2.33 0.26
C GLU A 2 -21.95 1.03 1.05
N ILE A 3 -20.74 0.54 1.25
CA ILE A 3 -20.48 -0.61 2.13
C ILE A 3 -20.02 -0.18 3.51
N TYR A 4 -19.96 1.13 3.78
CA TYR A 4 -19.52 1.68 5.06
C TYR A 4 -20.70 2.39 5.71
N GLU A 5 -21.53 1.61 6.40
CA GLU A 5 -22.73 2.12 7.07
C GLU A 5 -22.48 2.18 8.58
N THR A 6 -22.67 3.37 9.16
CA THR A 6 -22.43 3.63 10.58
C THR A 6 -23.58 4.43 11.18
N GLN A 7 -23.97 4.05 12.40
CA GLN A 7 -24.95 4.77 13.21
C GLN A 7 -24.28 5.70 14.25
N SER A 8 -22.94 5.76 14.27
CA SER A 8 -22.20 6.53 15.27
C SER A 8 -22.23 8.02 14.97
N GLU A 9 -22.52 8.86 15.97
CA GLU A 9 -22.50 10.32 15.81
C GLU A 9 -21.13 10.84 15.39
N ILE A 10 -20.04 10.22 15.88
CA ILE A 10 -18.67 10.65 15.56
C ILE A 10 -18.37 10.51 14.06
N ALA A 11 -19.01 9.54 13.41
CA ALA A 11 -18.75 9.20 12.02
C ALA A 11 -19.53 10.07 11.02
N LYS A 12 -20.42 10.95 11.49
CA LYS A 12 -21.21 11.87 10.66
C LYS A 12 -20.34 12.99 10.10
N ARG A 13 -20.66 13.46 8.88
CA ARG A 13 -19.94 14.54 8.17
C ARG A 13 -19.72 15.81 9.00
N LYS A 14 -20.69 16.20 9.84
CA LYS A 14 -20.57 17.38 10.73
C LYS A 14 -19.38 17.29 11.70
N ASN A 15 -18.94 16.07 12.02
CA ASN A 15 -17.86 15.77 12.97
C ASN A 15 -16.57 15.32 12.26
N TRP A 16 -16.39 15.65 10.97
CA TRP A 16 -15.28 15.14 10.15
C TRP A 16 -13.90 15.32 10.78
N LEU A 17 -13.63 16.48 11.42
CA LEU A 17 -12.33 16.75 12.06
C LEU A 17 -12.10 15.85 13.26
N LEU A 18 -13.10 15.71 14.14
CA LEU A 18 -13.02 14.82 15.29
C LEU A 18 -12.85 13.36 14.86
N SER A 19 -13.63 12.92 13.87
CA SER A 19 -13.51 11.57 13.31
C SER A 19 -12.12 11.33 12.74
N LEU A 20 -11.56 12.30 12.00
CA LEU A 20 -10.22 12.19 11.43
C LEU A 20 -9.14 12.11 12.52
N VAL A 21 -9.21 12.97 13.54
CA VAL A 21 -8.27 12.95 14.68
C VAL A 21 -8.33 11.61 15.41
N VAL A 22 -9.52 11.07 15.65
CA VAL A 22 -9.67 9.76 16.32
C VAL A 22 -9.11 8.63 15.46
N ILE A 23 -9.38 8.61 14.15
CA ILE A 23 -8.81 7.63 13.22
C ILE A 23 -7.28 7.68 13.28
N VAL A 24 -6.68 8.88 13.21
CA VAL A 24 -5.23 9.07 13.28
C VAL A 24 -4.68 8.55 14.62
N LEU A 25 -5.21 9.01 15.75
CA LEU A 25 -4.71 8.63 17.08
C LEU A 25 -4.81 7.12 17.34
N VAL A 26 -5.92 6.50 16.95
CA VAL A 26 -6.12 5.06 17.14
C VAL A 26 -5.19 4.27 16.24
N THR A 27 -4.99 4.72 15.00
CA THR A 27 -4.06 4.07 14.07
C THR A 27 -2.64 4.15 14.58
N PHE A 28 -2.11 5.35 14.84
CA PHE A 28 -0.76 5.52 15.36
C PHE A 28 -0.56 4.81 16.71
N GLY A 29 -1.53 4.90 17.61
CA GLY A 29 -1.49 4.19 18.88
C GLY A 29 -1.42 2.67 18.71
N THR A 30 -2.18 2.11 17.76
CA THR A 30 -2.16 0.67 17.45
C THR A 30 -0.83 0.25 16.82
N LEU A 31 -0.32 1.01 15.84
CA LEU A 31 0.96 0.71 15.18
C LEU A 31 2.12 0.75 16.18
N ILE A 32 2.20 1.81 17.00
CA ILE A 32 3.24 1.96 18.03
C ILE A 32 3.15 0.82 19.05
N LEU A 33 1.94 0.47 19.50
CA LEU A 33 1.75 -0.61 20.46
C LEU A 33 2.21 -1.95 19.89
N LEU A 34 1.79 -2.31 18.68
CA LEU A 34 2.14 -3.58 18.06
C LEU A 34 3.62 -3.65 17.66
N GLN A 35 4.19 -2.54 17.21
CA GLN A 35 5.62 -2.44 16.96
C GLN A 35 6.43 -2.60 18.25
N GLY A 36 6.02 -1.96 19.35
CA GLY A 36 6.65 -2.12 20.66
C GLY A 36 6.55 -3.56 21.19
N ILE A 37 5.41 -4.22 21.01
CA ILE A 37 5.24 -5.64 21.32
C ILE A 37 6.20 -6.48 20.47
N ALA A 38 6.25 -6.26 19.15
CA ALA A 38 7.13 -7.01 18.26
C ALA A 38 8.61 -6.86 18.66
N LEU A 39 9.05 -5.64 18.97
CA LEU A 39 10.40 -5.35 19.45
C LEU A 39 10.72 -6.07 20.76
N ALA A 40 9.78 -6.15 21.70
CA ALA A 40 9.98 -6.87 22.97
C ALA A 40 10.23 -8.38 22.79
N PHE A 41 9.69 -8.99 21.72
CA PHE A 41 9.91 -10.40 21.42
C PHE A 41 11.20 -10.68 20.64
N ILE A 42 11.85 -9.68 20.05
CA ILE A 42 13.03 -9.87 19.20
C ILE A 42 14.16 -10.65 19.90
N PRO A 43 14.58 -10.31 21.14
CA PRO A 43 15.67 -11.01 21.78
C PRO A 43 15.39 -12.50 22.00
N THR A 44 14.14 -12.83 22.32
CA THR A 44 13.74 -14.22 22.56
C THR A 44 13.57 -15.04 21.29
N LEU A 45 13.08 -14.43 20.20
CA LEU A 45 12.75 -15.15 18.97
C LEU A 45 13.93 -15.26 18.01
N PHE A 46 14.80 -14.25 17.98
CA PHE A 46 15.89 -14.15 16.99
C PHE A 46 17.29 -14.17 17.60
N ASN A 47 17.39 -14.19 18.95
CA ASN A 47 18.65 -14.15 19.68
C ASN A 47 19.50 -12.90 19.34
N ILE A 48 18.84 -11.73 19.30
CA ILE A 48 19.41 -10.43 18.97
C ILE A 48 19.25 -9.48 20.16
N THR A 49 20.26 -8.70 20.51
CA THR A 49 20.16 -7.75 21.63
C THR A 49 19.37 -6.50 21.25
N LEU A 50 18.89 -5.73 22.23
CA LEU A 50 18.25 -4.44 21.94
C LEU A 50 19.21 -3.43 21.31
N GLU A 51 20.51 -3.51 21.64
CA GLU A 51 21.56 -2.69 21.03
C GLU A 51 21.71 -3.00 19.54
N ASP A 52 21.73 -4.28 19.18
CA ASP A 52 21.78 -4.71 17.77
C ASP A 52 20.56 -4.22 16.98
N VAL A 53 19.36 -4.22 17.60
CA VAL A 53 18.14 -3.68 16.97
C VAL A 53 18.25 -2.18 16.73
N LEU A 54 18.77 -1.42 17.69
CA LEU A 54 19.03 0.02 17.49
C LEU A 54 20.07 0.23 16.39
N GLY A 55 21.10 -0.62 16.33
CA GLY A 55 22.11 -0.64 15.27
C GLY A 55 21.48 -0.85 13.89
N LEU A 56 20.56 -1.82 13.75
CA LEU A 56 19.81 -2.06 12.51
C LEU A 56 19.01 -0.84 12.06
N MET A 57 18.43 -0.08 12.99
CA MET A 57 17.71 1.15 12.70
C MET A 57 18.63 2.31 12.30
N SER A 58 19.92 2.25 12.65
CA SER A 58 20.93 3.24 12.27
C SER A 58 21.82 2.80 11.09
N GLY A 59 21.46 1.73 10.38
CA GLY A 59 22.18 1.25 9.19
C GLY A 59 23.25 0.18 9.43
N ASN A 60 23.40 -0.35 10.64
CA ASN A 60 24.25 -1.52 10.88
C ASN A 60 23.51 -2.82 10.51
N PHE A 61 23.69 -3.27 9.27
CA PHE A 61 23.05 -4.47 8.75
C PHE A 61 23.83 -5.78 8.99
N ASP A 62 25.00 -5.73 9.62
CA ASP A 62 25.82 -6.90 9.97
C ASP A 62 25.38 -7.52 11.31
N VAL A 63 24.09 -7.85 11.40
CA VAL A 63 23.48 -8.45 12.59
C VAL A 63 22.89 -9.81 12.22
N PRO A 64 23.38 -10.91 12.81
CA PRO A 64 22.79 -12.24 12.61
C PRO A 64 21.28 -12.24 12.89
N ASN A 65 20.49 -12.84 12.00
CA ASN A 65 19.02 -12.83 12.05
C ASN A 65 18.36 -11.43 11.97
N GLY A 66 19.12 -10.34 11.85
CA GLY A 66 18.62 -8.96 11.88
C GLY A 66 17.53 -8.70 10.85
N ARG A 67 17.69 -9.24 9.65
CA ARG A 67 16.70 -9.13 8.58
C ARG A 67 15.36 -9.77 8.96
N MET A 68 15.40 -10.99 9.49
CA MET A 68 14.20 -11.71 9.90
C MET A 68 13.51 -11.03 11.09
N ALA A 69 14.29 -10.48 12.01
CA ALA A 69 13.79 -9.64 13.09
C ALA A 69 13.06 -8.40 12.55
N MET A 70 13.65 -7.69 11.58
CA MET A 70 13.03 -6.50 10.99
C MET A 70 11.77 -6.85 10.18
N LEU A 71 11.77 -7.94 9.41
CA LEU A 71 10.57 -8.44 8.72
C LEU A 71 9.47 -8.82 9.71
N PHE A 72 9.81 -9.43 10.84
CA PHE A 72 8.86 -9.72 11.91
C PHE A 72 8.24 -8.44 12.50
N VAL A 73 9.07 -7.44 12.80
CA VAL A 73 8.61 -6.12 13.27
C VAL A 73 7.69 -5.46 12.25
N GLN A 74 8.02 -5.50 10.96
CA GLN A 74 7.17 -4.91 9.91
C GLN A 74 5.86 -5.67 9.71
N GLY A 75 5.91 -7.01 9.73
CA GLY A 75 4.73 -7.86 9.58
C GLY A 75 3.72 -7.63 10.70
N ILE A 76 4.17 -7.53 11.94
CA ILE A 76 3.31 -7.28 13.11
C ILE A 76 2.94 -5.79 13.23
N GLY A 77 3.94 -4.91 13.17
CA GLY A 77 3.80 -3.49 13.47
C GLY A 77 3.10 -2.69 12.38
N SER A 78 3.35 -3.00 11.10
CA SER A 78 2.73 -2.29 9.97
C SER A 78 1.60 -3.12 9.33
N GLY A 79 1.90 -4.32 8.80
CA GLY A 79 0.93 -5.12 8.06
C GLY A 79 -0.29 -5.51 8.90
N ILE A 80 -0.08 -6.36 9.91
CA ILE A 80 -1.14 -6.73 10.87
C ILE A 80 -1.60 -5.49 11.65
N GLY A 81 -0.71 -4.53 11.91
CA GLY A 81 -1.04 -3.30 12.62
C GLY A 81 -2.15 -2.47 11.98
N PHE A 82 -2.08 -2.24 10.67
CA PHE A 82 -3.14 -1.56 9.92
C PHE A 82 -4.45 -2.35 9.93
N TRP A 83 -4.38 -3.68 9.84
CA TRP A 83 -5.57 -4.52 9.95
C TRP A 83 -6.24 -4.39 11.32
N VAL A 84 -5.48 -4.47 12.41
CA VAL A 84 -5.98 -4.31 13.78
C VAL A 84 -6.53 -2.90 13.99
N ALA A 85 -5.86 -1.86 13.50
CA ALA A 85 -6.34 -0.49 13.58
C ALA A 85 -7.69 -0.33 12.86
N SER A 86 -7.80 -0.86 11.63
CA SER A 86 -9.05 -0.87 10.87
C SER A 86 -10.16 -1.60 11.63
N TRP A 87 -9.86 -2.77 12.21
CA TRP A 87 -10.81 -3.52 13.03
C TRP A 87 -11.26 -2.74 14.27
N ILE A 88 -10.35 -2.09 15.00
CA ILE A 88 -10.70 -1.29 16.19
C ILE A 88 -11.63 -0.15 15.80
N ILE A 89 -11.28 0.60 14.75
CA ILE A 89 -12.05 1.76 14.28
C ILE A 89 -13.45 1.31 13.84
N THR A 90 -13.53 0.35 12.93
CA THR A 90 -14.81 -0.13 12.39
C THR A 90 -15.68 -0.76 13.47
N ARG A 91 -15.12 -1.59 14.36
CA ARG A 91 -15.91 -2.34 15.35
C ARG A 91 -16.33 -1.51 16.56
N PHE A 92 -15.42 -0.75 17.15
CA PHE A 92 -15.64 -0.12 18.47
C PHE A 92 -15.95 1.37 18.41
N ILE A 93 -15.32 2.10 17.48
CA ILE A 93 -15.46 3.56 17.40
C ILE A 93 -16.67 3.90 16.54
N GLU A 94 -16.71 3.32 15.36
CA GLU A 94 -17.69 3.66 14.35
C GLU A 94 -18.88 2.72 14.32
N LYS A 95 -18.71 1.49 14.83
CA LYS A 95 -19.73 0.43 14.75
C LYS A 95 -20.24 0.28 13.31
N ALA A 96 -19.31 0.33 12.36
CA ALA A 96 -19.58 0.25 10.94
C ALA A 96 -19.70 -1.22 10.52
N ASP A 97 -20.67 -1.52 9.66
CA ASP A 97 -20.72 -2.79 8.94
C ASP A 97 -20.05 -2.59 7.57
N LEU A 98 -19.13 -3.50 7.22
CA LEU A 98 -18.46 -3.55 5.91
C LEU A 98 -19.25 -4.36 4.89
N HIS A 99 -20.35 -5.02 5.28
CA HIS A 99 -21.23 -5.78 4.39
C HIS A 99 -20.49 -6.87 3.59
N TRP A 100 -19.66 -7.68 4.27
CA TRP A 100 -18.81 -8.69 3.64
C TRP A 100 -19.58 -9.66 2.74
N GLU A 101 -20.80 -10.07 3.12
CA GLU A 101 -21.63 -10.95 2.30
C GLU A 101 -21.94 -10.36 0.92
N ILE A 102 -22.23 -9.05 0.87
CA ILE A 102 -22.45 -8.33 -0.38
C ILE A 102 -21.14 -8.26 -1.18
N GLN A 103 -20.02 -7.95 -0.52
CA GLN A 103 -18.71 -7.87 -1.18
C GLN A 103 -18.28 -9.22 -1.77
N HIS A 104 -18.55 -10.33 -1.09
CA HIS A 104 -18.26 -11.68 -1.58
C HIS A 104 -19.17 -12.07 -2.75
N SER A 105 -20.45 -11.70 -2.72
CA SER A 105 -21.36 -11.94 -3.86
C SER A 105 -20.95 -11.20 -5.15
N ARG A 106 -20.21 -10.09 -5.03
CA ARG A 106 -19.66 -9.31 -6.15
C ARG A 106 -18.31 -9.83 -6.66
N PHE A 107 -17.69 -10.76 -5.94
CA PHE A 107 -16.42 -11.34 -6.33
C PHE A 107 -16.63 -12.42 -7.41
N THR A 108 -15.88 -12.34 -8.50
CA THR A 108 -15.77 -13.42 -9.48
C THR A 108 -14.33 -13.62 -9.91
N VAL A 109 -13.92 -14.87 -10.14
CA VAL A 109 -12.57 -15.21 -10.62
C VAL A 109 -12.26 -14.53 -11.96
N LYS A 110 -13.26 -14.41 -12.83
CA LYS A 110 -13.12 -13.70 -14.11
C LYS A 110 -12.73 -12.23 -13.90
N ASN A 111 -13.47 -11.52 -13.04
CA ASN A 111 -13.19 -10.11 -12.77
C ASN A 111 -11.86 -9.95 -12.03
N LEU A 112 -11.46 -10.93 -11.21
CA LEU A 112 -10.15 -10.94 -10.57
C LEU A 112 -9.04 -11.03 -11.62
N GLY A 113 -9.17 -11.91 -12.61
CA GLY A 113 -8.20 -12.01 -13.71
C GLY A 113 -8.04 -10.68 -14.47
N VAL A 114 -9.15 -9.95 -14.68
CA VAL A 114 -9.11 -8.60 -15.27
C VAL A 114 -8.38 -7.62 -14.34
N ALA A 115 -8.70 -7.63 -13.03
CA ALA A 115 -8.04 -6.76 -12.06
C ALA A 115 -6.53 -7.00 -12.00
N LEU A 116 -6.08 -8.26 -11.98
CA LEU A 116 -4.65 -8.60 -12.00
C LEU A 116 -3.98 -8.19 -13.32
N GLY A 117 -4.67 -8.33 -14.46
CA GLY A 117 -4.19 -7.83 -15.75
C GLY A 117 -4.04 -6.31 -15.77
N ILE A 118 -5.00 -5.58 -15.19
CA ILE A 118 -4.89 -4.12 -14.98
C ILE A 118 -3.67 -3.81 -14.12
N THR A 119 -3.49 -4.50 -12.99
CA THR A 119 -2.35 -4.30 -12.09
C THR A 119 -1.03 -4.53 -12.80
N LEU A 120 -0.90 -5.60 -13.58
CA LEU A 120 0.31 -5.86 -14.36
C LEU A 120 0.59 -4.75 -15.38
N GLY A 121 -0.43 -4.29 -16.12
CA GLY A 121 -0.31 -3.15 -17.02
C GLY A 121 0.08 -1.86 -16.27
N ALA A 122 -0.49 -1.66 -15.09
CA ALA A 122 -0.17 -0.54 -14.21
C ALA A 122 1.29 -0.58 -13.76
N MET A 123 1.85 -1.75 -13.43
CA MET A 123 3.26 -1.89 -13.02
C MET A 123 4.22 -1.43 -14.13
N PHE A 124 3.96 -1.81 -15.39
CA PHE A 124 4.77 -1.34 -16.52
C PHE A 124 4.68 0.17 -16.73
N PHE A 125 3.47 0.74 -16.64
CA PHE A 125 3.30 2.19 -16.73
C PHE A 125 3.92 2.90 -15.53
N ASN A 126 3.86 2.31 -14.34
CA ASN A 126 4.42 2.86 -13.11
C ASN A 126 5.94 3.03 -13.20
N GLY A 127 6.65 2.19 -13.98
CA GLY A 127 8.07 2.38 -14.26
C GLY A 127 8.39 3.74 -14.90
N LEU A 128 7.50 4.26 -15.76
CA LEU A 128 7.63 5.61 -16.32
C LEU A 128 7.40 6.70 -15.27
N LEU A 129 6.45 6.48 -14.35
CA LEU A 129 6.21 7.40 -13.24
C LEU A 129 7.38 7.43 -12.26
N VAL A 130 8.02 6.29 -12.01
CA VAL A 130 9.25 6.20 -11.20
C VAL A 130 10.36 7.00 -11.88
N TYR A 131 10.61 6.78 -13.18
CA TYR A 131 11.59 7.52 -13.96
C TYR A 131 11.35 9.04 -13.93
N TRP A 132 10.10 9.49 -14.07
CA TRP A 132 9.76 10.91 -13.99
C TRP A 132 9.90 11.48 -12.57
N ASN A 133 9.49 10.73 -11.54
CA ASN A 133 9.63 11.20 -10.16
C ASN A 133 11.10 11.26 -9.74
N ALA A 134 11.96 10.37 -10.25
CA ALA A 134 13.42 10.39 -10.02
C ALA A 134 14.09 11.68 -10.53
N GLN A 135 13.50 12.33 -11.55
CA GLN A 135 13.98 13.59 -12.11
C GLN A 135 13.52 14.83 -11.34
N LEU A 136 12.92 14.67 -10.16
CA LEU A 136 12.52 15.79 -9.33
C LEU A 136 13.76 16.58 -8.85
N ASP A 137 13.85 17.82 -9.32
CA ASP A 137 14.86 18.80 -8.95
C ASP A 137 14.14 19.99 -8.29
N LEU A 138 14.58 20.37 -7.09
CA LEU A 138 13.95 21.45 -6.34
C LEU A 138 14.64 22.78 -6.62
N PRO A 139 13.92 23.91 -6.54
CA PRO A 139 14.55 25.21 -6.69
C PRO A 139 15.61 25.43 -5.61
N GLU A 140 16.64 26.24 -5.91
CA GLU A 140 17.78 26.52 -5.00
C GLU A 140 17.35 26.93 -3.58
N SER A 141 16.23 27.64 -3.46
CA SER A 141 15.63 28.04 -2.17
C SER A 141 15.19 26.87 -1.28
N MET A 142 15.15 25.65 -1.82
CA MET A 142 14.76 24.41 -1.15
C MET A 142 15.88 23.35 -1.16
N SER A 143 17.13 23.75 -1.43
CA SER A 143 18.28 22.85 -1.48
C SER A 143 18.53 22.06 -0.19
N GLU A 144 18.29 22.67 0.98
CA GLU A 144 18.36 21.96 2.27
C GLU A 144 17.29 20.86 2.38
N MET A 145 16.06 21.16 1.95
CA MET A 145 14.97 20.19 1.92
C MET A 145 15.26 19.07 0.94
N GLU A 146 15.79 19.38 -0.24
CA GLU A 146 16.19 18.38 -1.24
C GLU A 146 17.30 17.46 -0.72
N SER A 147 18.30 18.01 -0.05
CA SER A 147 19.39 17.24 0.55
C SER A 147 18.85 16.27 1.60
N TRP A 148 17.95 16.73 2.46
CA TRP A 148 17.25 15.89 3.43
C TRP A 148 16.40 14.79 2.76
N MET A 149 15.69 15.12 1.68
CA MET A 149 14.90 14.14 0.92
C MET A 149 15.79 13.04 0.33
N LYS A 150 16.94 13.41 -0.24
CA LYS A 150 17.91 12.47 -0.84
C LYS A 150 18.59 11.58 0.20
N GLU A 151 18.94 12.14 1.38
CA GLU A 151 19.52 11.36 2.48
C GLU A 151 18.53 10.30 2.99
N MET A 152 17.29 10.70 3.22
CA MET A 152 16.24 9.78 3.67
C MET A 152 15.91 8.73 2.60
N GLU A 153 15.92 9.09 1.31
CA GLU A 153 15.75 8.13 0.22
C GLU A 153 16.87 7.08 0.23
N THR A 154 18.13 7.52 0.44
CA THR A 154 19.29 6.63 0.52
C THR A 154 19.14 5.64 1.69
N GLN A 155 18.81 6.13 2.89
CA GLN A 155 18.61 5.28 4.07
C GLN A 155 17.49 4.25 3.88
N LEU A 156 16.36 4.67 3.28
CA LEU A 156 15.23 3.77 3.04
C LEU A 156 15.51 2.78 1.91
N MET A 157 16.32 3.14 0.92
CA MET A 157 16.78 2.23 -0.13
C MET A 157 17.70 1.15 0.42
N GLU A 158 18.66 1.51 1.26
CA GLU A 158 19.54 0.55 1.93
C GLU A 158 18.76 -0.44 2.80
N LEU A 159 17.79 0.06 3.58
CA LEU A 159 16.88 -0.79 4.35
C LEU A 159 16.06 -1.70 3.44
N THR A 160 15.55 -1.19 2.32
CA THR A 160 14.76 -1.99 1.36
C THR A 160 15.60 -3.11 0.77
N LYS A 161 16.84 -2.84 0.35
CA LYS A 161 17.78 -3.85 -0.12
C LYS A 161 18.04 -4.91 0.94
N PHE A 162 18.37 -4.49 2.16
CA PHE A 162 18.60 -5.41 3.26
C PHE A 162 17.41 -6.33 3.51
N LEU A 163 16.19 -5.79 3.53
CA LEU A 163 14.98 -6.58 3.77
C LEU A 163 14.62 -7.52 2.63
N THR A 164 15.01 -7.18 1.40
CA THR A 164 14.66 -7.91 0.18
C THR A 164 15.80 -8.77 -0.38
N ASP A 165 16.93 -8.86 0.31
CA ASP A 165 18.10 -9.67 -0.06
C ASP A 165 17.86 -11.20 0.14
N PHE A 166 16.80 -11.73 -0.44
CA PHE A 166 16.39 -13.13 -0.31
C PHE A 166 17.36 -14.05 -1.06
N GLN A 167 17.93 -15.01 -0.33
CA GLN A 167 18.92 -15.97 -0.86
C GLN A 167 18.36 -17.39 -0.95
N THR A 168 17.27 -17.68 -0.25
CA THR A 168 16.65 -19.01 -0.22
C THR A 168 15.13 -18.95 -0.41
N ILE A 169 14.53 -20.07 -0.82
CA ILE A 169 13.06 -20.16 -0.99
C ILE A 169 12.30 -19.87 0.32
N PRO A 170 12.69 -20.35 1.50
CA PRO A 170 12.02 -19.98 2.75
C PRO A 170 12.05 -18.47 3.03
N GLU A 171 13.15 -17.80 2.71
CA GLU A 171 13.27 -16.35 2.85
C GLU A 171 12.36 -15.61 1.87
N LEU A 172 12.33 -16.05 0.60
CA LEU A 172 11.39 -15.54 -0.40
C LEU A 172 9.93 -15.68 0.07
N LEU A 173 9.55 -16.85 0.59
CA LEU A 173 8.19 -17.09 1.10
C LEU A 173 7.87 -16.19 2.30
N THR A 174 8.85 -15.89 3.16
CA THR A 174 8.71 -14.92 4.25
C THR A 174 8.49 -13.51 3.69
N GLY A 175 9.28 -13.11 2.69
CA GLY A 175 9.11 -11.83 1.99
C GLY A 175 7.72 -11.68 1.38
N ILE A 176 7.23 -12.70 0.67
CA ILE A 176 5.87 -12.72 0.10
C ILE A 176 4.82 -12.63 1.21
N LEU A 177 4.98 -13.34 2.32
CA LEU A 177 4.03 -13.30 3.42
C LEU A 177 3.97 -11.90 4.07
N VAL A 178 5.12 -11.30 4.36
CA VAL A 178 5.20 -10.04 5.10
C VAL A 178 4.93 -8.84 4.18
N ILE A 179 5.71 -8.70 3.11
CA ILE A 179 5.68 -7.54 2.20
C ILE A 179 4.52 -7.65 1.21
N GLY A 180 4.15 -8.87 0.82
CA GLY A 180 3.01 -9.13 -0.06
C GLY A 180 1.70 -9.20 0.70
N VAL A 181 1.52 -10.25 1.48
CA VAL A 181 0.22 -10.65 2.06
C VAL A 181 -0.18 -9.76 3.23
N PHE A 182 0.66 -9.60 4.26
CA PHE A 182 0.29 -8.83 5.44
C PHE A 182 0.13 -7.34 5.12
N ALA A 183 1.04 -6.76 4.35
CA ALA A 183 0.90 -5.38 3.86
C ALA A 183 -0.37 -5.23 3.00
N GLY A 184 -0.55 -6.07 1.98
CA GLY A 184 -1.70 -5.99 1.07
C GLY A 184 -3.06 -6.15 1.75
N ILE A 185 -3.17 -7.00 2.78
CA ILE A 185 -4.41 -7.12 3.56
C ILE A 185 -4.57 -5.91 4.48
N GLY A 186 -3.56 -5.60 5.29
CA GLY A 186 -3.65 -4.58 6.33
C GLY A 186 -3.89 -3.19 5.76
N GLU A 187 -3.07 -2.79 4.79
CA GLU A 187 -3.14 -1.47 4.19
C GLU A 187 -4.45 -1.28 3.42
N GLU A 188 -4.91 -2.25 2.62
CA GLU A 188 -6.18 -2.10 1.91
C GLU A 188 -7.39 -2.09 2.87
N MET A 189 -7.37 -2.90 3.93
CA MET A 189 -8.39 -2.86 4.96
C MET A 189 -8.46 -1.51 5.67
N PHE A 190 -7.33 -0.83 5.85
CA PHE A 190 -7.28 0.50 6.45
C PHE A 190 -7.64 1.60 5.44
N PHE A 191 -6.88 1.71 4.35
CA PHE A 191 -7.02 2.79 3.39
C PHE A 191 -8.34 2.70 2.60
N ARG A 192 -8.74 1.52 2.12
CA ARG A 192 -9.95 1.37 1.29
C ARG A 192 -11.15 1.04 2.15
N GLY A 193 -10.94 0.29 3.23
CA GLY A 193 -11.99 -0.05 4.18
C GLY A 193 -12.40 1.09 5.12
N VAL A 194 -11.49 2.03 5.46
CA VAL A 194 -11.78 3.13 6.41
C VAL A 194 -11.54 4.50 5.79
N VAL A 195 -10.32 4.80 5.33
CA VAL A 195 -9.95 6.18 4.95
C VAL A 195 -10.70 6.68 3.70
N GLN A 196 -10.77 5.88 2.64
CA GLN A 196 -11.43 6.26 1.39
C GLN A 196 -12.94 6.53 1.55
N PRO A 197 -13.73 5.68 2.23
CA PRO A 197 -15.12 5.98 2.56
C PRO A 197 -15.27 7.30 3.33
N LYS A 198 -14.35 7.60 4.24
CA LYS A 198 -14.35 8.85 5.01
C LYS A 198 -14.03 10.07 4.16
N MET A 199 -12.99 10.00 3.35
CA MET A 199 -12.65 11.08 2.43
C MET A 199 -13.78 11.33 1.42
N LYS A 200 -14.45 10.26 0.94
CA LYS A 200 -15.66 10.38 0.13
C LYS A 200 -16.78 11.11 0.91
N LEU A 201 -17.06 10.72 2.14
CA LEU A 201 -18.09 11.34 2.98
C LEU A 201 -17.81 12.82 3.25
N TYR A 202 -16.55 13.18 3.50
CA TYR A 202 -16.17 14.56 3.85
C TYR A 202 -16.23 15.48 2.65
N THR A 203 -15.71 15.02 1.51
CA THR A 203 -15.67 15.78 0.26
C THR A 203 -16.97 15.69 -0.54
N ASN A 204 -17.84 14.74 -0.22
CA ASN A 204 -19.04 14.40 -0.99
C ASN A 204 -18.72 14.04 -2.45
N SER A 205 -17.56 13.41 -2.69
CA SER A 205 -17.14 12.99 -4.03
C SER A 205 -16.31 11.71 -3.95
N ALA A 206 -16.70 10.69 -4.73
CA ALA A 206 -15.98 9.42 -4.76
C ALA A 206 -14.55 9.58 -5.30
N HIS A 207 -14.37 10.43 -6.32
CA HIS A 207 -13.07 10.69 -6.93
C HIS A 207 -12.11 11.41 -5.98
N TRP A 208 -12.58 12.45 -5.28
CA TRP A 208 -11.77 13.09 -4.25
C TRP A 208 -11.47 12.13 -3.08
N GLY A 209 -12.42 11.27 -2.72
CA GLY A 209 -12.21 10.20 -1.75
C GLY A 209 -11.04 9.29 -2.11
N ILE A 210 -10.96 8.87 -3.37
CA ILE A 210 -9.87 8.04 -3.89
C ILE A 210 -8.54 8.80 -3.88
N TRP A 211 -8.47 9.97 -4.50
CA TRP A 211 -7.21 10.68 -4.69
C TRP A 211 -6.62 11.20 -3.37
N LEU A 212 -7.44 11.71 -2.45
CA LEU A 212 -6.95 12.12 -1.13
C LEU A 212 -6.40 10.92 -0.35
N THR A 213 -7.09 9.78 -0.42
CA THR A 213 -6.60 8.56 0.23
C THR A 213 -5.30 8.06 -0.39
N ALA A 214 -5.16 8.12 -1.72
CA ALA A 214 -3.94 7.75 -2.42
C ALA A 214 -2.76 8.68 -2.07
N ILE A 215 -3.02 9.98 -1.91
CA ILE A 215 -2.03 10.96 -1.45
C ILE A 215 -1.60 10.67 -0.02
N ILE A 216 -2.54 10.43 0.90
CA ILE A 216 -2.24 10.08 2.29
C ILE A 216 -1.43 8.77 2.34
N PHE A 217 -1.86 7.75 1.58
CA PHE A 217 -1.16 6.47 1.46
C PHE A 217 0.30 6.67 1.03
N SER A 218 0.54 7.46 0.00
CA SER A 218 1.91 7.73 -0.45
C SER A 218 2.73 8.55 0.57
N ALA A 219 2.11 9.56 1.19
CA ALA A 219 2.78 10.46 2.12
C ALA A 219 3.28 9.77 3.40
N ILE A 220 2.53 8.80 3.93
CA ILE A 220 2.93 8.10 5.18
C ILE A 220 4.21 7.25 5.03
N HIS A 221 4.63 6.95 3.81
CA HIS A 221 5.84 6.19 3.57
C HIS A 221 7.11 7.05 3.58
N VAL A 222 6.95 8.38 3.51
CA VAL A 222 8.08 9.32 3.60
C VAL A 222 9.22 8.98 2.62
N GLN A 223 8.92 8.62 1.37
CA GLN A 223 9.91 8.59 0.28
C GLN A 223 9.41 9.47 -0.85
N PHE A 224 10.13 10.55 -1.14
CA PHE A 224 9.64 11.57 -2.04
C PHE A 224 9.86 11.21 -3.50
N TYR A 225 10.91 10.45 -3.81
CA TYR A 225 11.18 9.96 -5.16
C TYR A 225 10.27 8.79 -5.55
N GLY A 226 9.65 8.13 -4.57
CA GLY A 226 8.57 7.15 -4.76
C GLY A 226 7.15 7.71 -4.61
N PHE A 227 6.97 9.03 -4.49
CA PHE A 227 5.68 9.61 -4.14
C PHE A 227 4.61 9.44 -5.24
N LEU A 228 4.87 9.95 -6.44
CA LEU A 228 3.95 9.89 -7.58
C LEU A 228 3.59 8.45 -7.99
N PRO A 229 4.55 7.51 -8.10
CA PRO A 229 4.26 6.09 -8.35
C PRO A 229 3.24 5.50 -7.35
N ARG A 230 3.41 5.79 -6.06
CA ARG A 230 2.52 5.29 -5.01
C ARG A 230 1.18 5.99 -4.97
N VAL A 231 1.10 7.27 -5.30
CA VAL A 231 -0.20 7.95 -5.49
C VAL A 231 -0.96 7.28 -6.64
N PHE A 232 -0.28 6.96 -7.74
CA PHE A 232 -0.89 6.29 -8.88
C PHE A 232 -1.42 4.90 -8.54
N LEU A 233 -0.60 4.02 -7.93
CA LEU A 233 -1.07 2.70 -7.46
C LEU A 233 -2.13 2.83 -6.36
N GLY A 234 -2.01 3.86 -5.52
CA GLY A 234 -2.99 4.21 -4.51
C GLY A 234 -4.38 4.44 -5.12
N ALA A 235 -4.44 5.28 -6.15
CA ALA A 235 -5.66 5.58 -6.89
C ALA A 235 -6.16 4.37 -7.67
N LEU A 236 -5.26 3.59 -8.29
CA LEU A 236 -5.57 2.35 -9.00
C LEU A 236 -6.43 1.40 -8.13
N PHE A 237 -5.94 1.05 -6.95
CA PHE A 237 -6.65 0.16 -6.03
C PHE A 237 -7.97 0.80 -5.53
N GLY A 238 -7.97 2.12 -5.32
CA GLY A 238 -9.20 2.86 -4.96
C GLY A 238 -10.29 2.78 -6.03
N TYR A 239 -9.92 2.81 -7.32
CA TYR A 239 -10.86 2.64 -8.44
C TYR A 239 -11.30 1.18 -8.61
N LEU A 240 -10.41 0.20 -8.41
CA LEU A 240 -10.81 -1.21 -8.39
C LEU A 240 -11.88 -1.46 -7.33
N TYR A 241 -11.68 -0.92 -6.13
CA TYR A 241 -12.66 -0.97 -5.05
C TYR A 241 -13.96 -0.26 -5.43
N MET A 242 -13.88 0.99 -5.91
CA MET A 242 -15.07 1.78 -6.24
C MET A 242 -15.95 1.11 -7.30
N TYR A 243 -15.37 0.58 -8.36
CA TYR A 243 -16.14 -0.03 -9.45
C TYR A 243 -16.66 -1.43 -9.12
N SER A 244 -15.92 -2.21 -8.34
CA SER A 244 -16.34 -3.56 -7.94
C SER A 244 -17.25 -3.58 -6.72
N GLY A 245 -17.19 -2.55 -5.88
CA GLY A 245 -17.84 -2.53 -4.58
C GLY A 245 -17.39 -3.66 -3.65
N SER A 246 -16.14 -4.15 -3.79
CA SER A 246 -15.56 -5.23 -2.99
C SER A 246 -14.07 -4.98 -2.75
N LEU A 247 -13.66 -5.04 -1.48
CA LEU A 247 -12.27 -4.90 -1.02
C LEU A 247 -11.40 -6.10 -1.43
N VAL A 248 -11.98 -7.22 -1.84
CA VAL A 248 -11.23 -8.40 -2.26
C VAL A 248 -10.35 -8.10 -3.49
N TYR A 249 -10.84 -7.30 -4.44
CA TYR A 249 -10.09 -6.95 -5.64
C TYR A 249 -8.84 -6.11 -5.36
N PRO A 250 -8.89 -4.97 -4.65
CA PRO A 250 -7.68 -4.23 -4.31
C PRO A 250 -6.75 -5.01 -3.40
N ILE A 251 -7.24 -5.81 -2.43
CA ILE A 251 -6.40 -6.66 -1.58
C ILE A 251 -5.56 -7.61 -2.44
N LEU A 252 -6.21 -8.39 -3.31
CA LEU A 252 -5.50 -9.37 -4.14
C LEU A 252 -4.60 -8.70 -5.18
N ALA A 253 -5.01 -7.55 -5.72
CA ALA A 253 -4.18 -6.75 -6.64
C ALA A 253 -2.92 -6.21 -5.95
N HIS A 254 -3.03 -5.74 -4.71
CA HIS A 254 -1.90 -5.25 -3.93
C HIS A 254 -0.95 -6.40 -3.56
N ILE A 255 -1.49 -7.52 -3.07
CA ILE A 255 -0.71 -8.73 -2.79
C ILE A 255 0.05 -9.18 -4.05
N PHE A 256 -0.62 -9.20 -5.19
CA PHE A 256 -0.01 -9.54 -6.48
C PHE A 256 1.12 -8.58 -6.85
N ASN A 257 0.89 -7.27 -6.76
CA ASN A 257 1.90 -6.24 -7.05
C ASN A 257 3.16 -6.45 -6.22
N ASN A 258 3.01 -6.54 -4.89
CA ASN A 258 4.15 -6.62 -3.98
C ASN A 258 4.85 -7.99 -4.07
N SER A 259 4.09 -9.07 -4.17
CA SER A 259 4.67 -10.41 -4.30
C SER A 259 5.44 -10.56 -5.61
N LEU A 260 4.93 -9.99 -6.72
CA LEU A 260 5.64 -10.04 -7.99
C LEU A 260 6.95 -9.24 -7.92
N THR A 261 6.95 -8.06 -7.29
CA THR A 261 8.20 -7.30 -7.04
C THR A 261 9.20 -8.11 -6.23
N VAL A 262 8.77 -8.72 -5.11
CA VAL A 262 9.63 -9.57 -4.27
C VAL A 262 10.20 -10.77 -5.05
N ILE A 263 9.40 -11.40 -5.91
CA ILE A 263 9.84 -12.51 -6.77
C ILE A 263 10.88 -12.03 -7.78
N VAL A 264 10.67 -10.88 -8.44
CA VAL A 264 11.62 -10.32 -9.41
C VAL A 264 12.94 -9.98 -8.73
N VAL A 265 12.91 -9.37 -7.54
CA VAL A 265 14.12 -9.08 -6.74
C VAL A 265 14.88 -10.37 -6.41
N TYR A 266 14.18 -11.40 -5.93
CA TYR A 266 14.80 -12.69 -5.67
C TYR A 266 15.44 -13.29 -6.93
N MET A 267 14.73 -13.26 -8.08
CA MET A 267 15.29 -13.75 -9.34
C MET A 267 16.54 -12.96 -9.77
N ALA A 268 16.58 -11.66 -9.49
CA ALA A 268 17.75 -10.81 -9.76
C ALA A 268 18.94 -11.20 -8.88
N ASN A 269 18.72 -11.40 -7.57
CA ASN A 269 19.75 -11.85 -6.63
C ASN A 269 20.32 -13.23 -7.03
N GLN A 270 19.51 -14.08 -7.65
CA GLN A 270 19.94 -15.38 -8.17
C GLN A 270 20.59 -15.30 -9.57
N GLY A 271 20.74 -14.11 -10.15
CA GLY A 271 21.32 -13.90 -11.48
C GLY A 271 20.45 -14.40 -12.64
N MET A 272 19.15 -14.63 -12.41
CA MET A 272 18.22 -15.13 -13.44
C MET A 272 17.68 -14.01 -14.33
N VAL A 273 17.60 -12.79 -13.81
CA VAL A 273 17.15 -11.59 -14.53
C VAL A 273 18.10 -10.45 -14.26
N ASP A 274 18.31 -9.61 -15.27
CA ASP A 274 19.04 -8.35 -15.15
C ASP A 274 18.05 -7.27 -14.67
N PHE A 275 17.94 -7.12 -13.35
CA PHE A 275 17.08 -6.14 -12.71
C PHE A 275 17.84 -5.50 -11.55
N ASP A 276 18.03 -4.19 -11.65
CA ASP A 276 18.62 -3.38 -10.60
C ASP A 276 17.53 -2.55 -9.91
N LEU A 277 17.38 -2.76 -8.60
CA LEU A 277 16.44 -2.02 -7.75
C LEU A 277 16.74 -0.52 -7.69
N GLU A 278 18.00 -0.11 -7.87
CA GLU A 278 18.41 1.30 -7.78
C GLU A 278 18.31 2.03 -9.12
N SER A 279 18.39 1.29 -10.23
CA SER A 279 18.43 1.89 -11.55
C SER A 279 17.11 2.59 -11.89
N THR A 280 17.08 3.90 -11.70
CA THR A 280 16.03 4.80 -12.22
C THR A 280 16.45 5.52 -13.48
N ASP A 281 17.59 5.15 -14.09
CA ASP A 281 18.22 5.92 -15.17
C ASP A 281 17.57 5.67 -16.54
N THR A 282 16.90 4.53 -16.72
CA THR A 282 16.29 4.15 -17.99
C THR A 282 14.89 3.62 -17.80
N VAL A 283 14.05 3.85 -18.81
CA VAL A 283 12.69 3.29 -18.88
C VAL A 283 12.41 2.78 -20.27
N SER A 284 11.75 1.62 -20.35
CA SER A 284 11.20 1.13 -21.61
C SER A 284 9.89 1.85 -21.94
N TYR A 285 9.97 2.92 -22.74
CA TYR A 285 8.79 3.62 -23.25
C TYR A 285 7.79 2.68 -23.96
N PRO A 286 8.22 1.70 -24.80
CA PRO A 286 7.28 0.75 -25.39
C PRO A 286 6.52 -0.07 -24.34
N ALA A 287 7.20 -0.55 -23.29
CA ALA A 287 6.54 -1.28 -22.20
C ALA A 287 5.56 -0.39 -21.43
N ALA A 288 5.95 0.85 -21.14
CA ALA A 288 5.07 1.82 -20.47
C ALA A 288 3.81 2.13 -21.29
N ILE A 289 3.94 2.29 -22.61
CA ILE A 289 2.80 2.52 -23.52
C ILE A 289 1.88 1.30 -23.57
N ILE A 290 2.44 0.09 -23.71
CA ILE A 290 1.65 -1.15 -23.66
C ILE A 290 0.95 -1.29 -22.31
N GLY A 291 1.66 -1.03 -21.22
CA GLY A 291 1.10 -1.02 -19.87
C GLY A 291 -0.07 -0.06 -19.71
N LEU A 292 0.07 1.16 -20.23
CA LEU A 292 -0.99 2.18 -20.24
C LEU A 292 -2.20 1.72 -21.07
N LEU A 293 -1.99 1.12 -22.23
CA LEU A 293 -3.07 0.58 -23.06
C LEU A 293 -3.83 -0.55 -22.34
N VAL A 294 -3.11 -1.49 -21.75
CA VAL A 294 -3.69 -2.58 -20.94
C VAL A 294 -4.49 -2.01 -19.77
N LEU A 295 -3.96 -1.00 -19.09
CA LEU A 295 -4.64 -0.33 -17.99
C LEU A 295 -5.93 0.36 -18.45
N MET A 296 -5.90 1.15 -19.54
CA MET A 296 -7.06 1.88 -20.03
C MET A 296 -8.17 0.94 -20.51
N VAL A 297 -7.82 -0.04 -21.35
CA VAL A 297 -8.77 -1.04 -21.86
C VAL A 297 -9.31 -1.90 -20.73
N GLY A 298 -8.42 -2.34 -19.83
CA GLY A 298 -8.76 -3.14 -18.67
C GLY A 298 -9.74 -2.42 -17.75
N PHE A 299 -9.50 -1.15 -17.38
CA PHE A 299 -10.44 -0.38 -16.56
C PHE A 299 -11.78 -0.13 -17.25
N PHE A 300 -11.76 0.19 -18.55
CA PHE A 300 -13.00 0.36 -19.30
C PHE A 300 -13.85 -0.91 -19.24
N TYR A 301 -13.23 -2.07 -19.47
CA TYR A 301 -13.90 -3.37 -19.37
C TYR A 301 -14.35 -3.68 -17.93
N PHE A 302 -13.47 -3.48 -16.95
CA PHE A 302 -13.75 -3.75 -15.53
C PHE A 302 -14.90 -2.91 -14.99
N LYS A 303 -14.95 -1.61 -15.35
CA LYS A 303 -16.07 -0.74 -15.04
C LYS A 303 -17.36 -1.27 -15.66
N LYS A 304 -17.34 -1.61 -16.95
CA LYS A 304 -18.53 -2.11 -17.67
C LYS A 304 -19.10 -3.40 -17.08
N ILE A 305 -18.25 -4.33 -16.64
CA ILE A 305 -18.71 -5.64 -16.11
C ILE A 305 -19.12 -5.61 -14.63
N ASN A 306 -18.71 -4.58 -13.88
CA ASN A 306 -19.06 -4.44 -12.46
C ASN A 306 -20.09 -3.32 -12.17
N GLN A 307 -20.43 -2.50 -13.17
CA GLN A 307 -21.51 -1.53 -13.02
C GLN A 307 -22.86 -2.25 -12.75
N PRO A 308 -23.64 -1.82 -11.73
CA PRO A 308 -24.98 -2.32 -11.52
C PRO A 308 -25.84 -2.04 -12.76
N LYS A 309 -26.59 -3.04 -13.25
CA LYS A 309 -27.43 -2.92 -14.45
C LYS A 309 -28.53 -1.85 -14.34
N ASP A 310 -28.88 -1.46 -13.13
CA ASP A 310 -29.91 -0.45 -12.82
C ASP A 310 -29.33 0.92 -12.41
N ALA A 311 -28.00 1.10 -12.50
CA ALA A 311 -27.36 2.39 -12.27
C ALA A 311 -27.44 3.26 -13.53
N GLU A 312 -28.65 3.54 -14.00
CA GLU A 312 -28.85 4.66 -14.91
C GLU A 312 -28.48 5.94 -14.15
N LEU A 313 -27.48 6.66 -14.68
CA LEU A 313 -27.28 8.09 -14.48
C LEU A 313 -26.97 8.55 -13.04
N ASP A 314 -25.91 8.01 -12.44
CA ASP A 314 -25.08 8.82 -11.54
C ASP A 314 -23.92 9.43 -12.35
N GLN A 315 -24.29 10.19 -13.38
CA GLN A 315 -23.38 11.09 -14.09
C GLN A 315 -23.25 12.37 -13.25
N GLY A 316 -22.46 12.28 -12.19
CA GLY A 316 -22.02 13.41 -11.39
C GLY A 316 -22.75 13.56 -10.07
N ILE A 317 -22.02 13.26 -8.98
CA ILE A 317 -21.83 14.05 -7.75
C ILE A 317 -20.55 13.53 -7.06
#